data_AF-M2MPD9-F1
#
_entry.id   AF-M2MPD9-F1
#
_cell.length_a   1.000
_cell.length_b   1.000
_cell.length_c   1.000
_cell.angle_alpha   90.00
_cell.angle_beta   90.00
_cell.angle_gamma   90.00
#
_symmetry.space_group_name_H-M   'P 1'
#
loop_
_entity.id
_entity.type
_entity.pdbx_description
1 polymer ?
#
loop_
_entity_poly.entity_id
_entity_poly.type
_entity_poly.pdbx_seq_one_letter_code
_entity_poly.pdbx_strand_id
1 'polypeptide(L)'
;MAGYVLPADVLISFKALGATGWWNQLYKIYHFFYLFPNFMGFMYYCRQSVTEPRIMKFFKDLKQHEAKNLPVGTAGFCWGAQYVTKLCWDQEKVDGGKRLVDCGFVAHPSMLKYPGDIDMIVLPYSCAAAEIDPQMSAENAKQTKDILMAKTAKTKDSGVEHEFVMYDGAHHGFAVRADEDEKHEAEQGKKAEDQAVNWFKRWFAKPPPLAQI
;
A
#
# COMPACT_ATOMS: atom_id res chain seq x y z
N MET A 1 -13.21 -9.05 -11.84
CA MET A 1 -13.32 -7.58 -11.57
C MET A 1 -13.11 -6.84 -12.88
N ALA A 2 -14.02 -5.95 -13.27
CA ALA A 2 -13.84 -5.06 -14.43
C ALA A 2 -12.92 -3.89 -14.05
N GLY A 3 -11.63 -4.20 -13.83
CA GLY A 3 -10.59 -3.23 -13.49
C GLY A 3 -9.96 -2.61 -14.74
N TYR A 4 -9.41 -1.41 -14.60
CA TYR A 4 -8.53 -0.82 -15.60
C TYR A 4 -7.09 -1.22 -15.28
N VAL A 5 -6.40 -1.81 -16.25
CA VAL A 5 -5.01 -2.21 -16.13
C VAL A 5 -4.19 -1.25 -16.99
N LEU A 6 -3.21 -0.59 -16.38
CA LEU A 6 -2.22 0.16 -17.15
C LEU A 6 -1.43 -0.83 -18.01
N PRO A 7 -1.28 -0.58 -19.32
CA PRO A 7 -0.46 -1.42 -20.18
C PRO A 7 0.95 -1.59 -19.59
N ALA A 8 1.48 -2.82 -19.59
CA ALA A 8 2.74 -3.13 -18.90
C ALA A 8 3.95 -2.37 -19.49
N ASP A 9 3.90 -2.08 -20.80
CA ASP A 9 4.88 -1.29 -21.52
C ASP A 9 4.93 0.19 -21.11
N VAL A 10 3.93 0.69 -20.37
CA VAL A 10 4.00 2.00 -19.71
C VAL A 10 5.17 2.06 -18.71
N LEU A 11 5.63 0.93 -18.17
CA LEU A 11 6.83 0.86 -17.33
C LEU A 11 8.09 1.33 -18.08
N ILE A 12 8.17 1.08 -19.39
CA ILE A 12 9.26 1.55 -20.25
C ILE A 12 9.25 3.08 -20.30
N SER A 13 8.06 3.69 -20.36
CA SER A 13 7.92 5.15 -20.31
C SER A 13 8.37 5.75 -18.98
N PHE A 14 8.09 5.11 -17.84
CA PHE A 14 8.59 5.59 -16.55
C PHE A 14 10.13 5.59 -16.52
N LYS A 15 10.78 4.51 -16.99
CA LYS A 15 12.25 4.44 -17.09
C LYS A 15 12.81 5.48 -18.06
N ALA A 16 12.17 5.67 -19.21
CA ALA A 16 12.56 6.64 -20.22
C ALA A 16 12.52 8.09 -19.71
N LEU A 17 11.52 8.46 -18.91
CA LEU A 17 11.38 9.80 -18.35
C LEU A 17 12.48 10.14 -17.34
N GLY A 18 12.99 9.12 -16.64
CA GLY A 18 14.13 9.23 -15.72
C GLY A 18 15.51 9.33 -16.40
N ALA A 19 15.62 9.03 -17.70
CA ALA A 19 16.92 8.98 -18.40
C ALA A 19 17.62 10.36 -18.47
N THR A 20 18.93 10.43 -18.28
CA THR A 20 19.71 11.67 -18.38
C THR A 20 20.42 11.78 -19.74
N GLY A 21 20.72 12.99 -20.22
CA GLY A 21 21.42 13.23 -21.50
C GLY A 21 20.58 13.96 -22.56
N TRP A 22 21.25 14.64 -23.49
CA TRP A 22 20.62 15.57 -24.44
C TRP A 22 19.86 14.86 -25.58
N TRP A 23 20.37 13.74 -26.08
CA TRP A 23 19.68 12.90 -27.07
C TRP A 23 18.41 12.25 -26.53
N ASN A 24 18.34 12.05 -25.20
CA ASN A 24 17.19 11.45 -24.54
C ASN A 24 16.00 12.43 -24.41
N GLN A 25 16.15 13.70 -24.76
CA GLN A 25 15.06 14.68 -24.63
C GLN A 25 13.94 14.45 -25.65
N LEU A 26 14.25 14.09 -26.90
CA LEU A 26 13.23 13.73 -27.91
C LEU A 26 12.52 12.42 -27.55
N TYR A 27 13.28 11.46 -27.02
CA TYR A 27 12.76 10.19 -26.52
C TYR A 27 11.76 10.41 -25.37
N LYS A 28 12.04 11.34 -24.45
CA LYS A 28 11.14 11.73 -23.37
C LYS A 28 9.82 12.33 -23.86
N ILE A 29 9.84 13.12 -24.94
CA ILE A 29 8.62 13.71 -25.50
C ILE A 29 7.67 12.60 -25.96
N TYR A 30 8.16 11.60 -26.70
CA TYR A 30 7.36 10.46 -27.12
C TYR A 30 6.77 9.70 -25.92
N HIS A 31 7.62 9.34 -24.95
CA HIS A 31 7.19 8.59 -23.77
C HIS A 31 6.24 9.38 -22.86
N PHE A 32 6.36 10.71 -22.82
CA PHE A 32 5.41 11.58 -22.15
C PHE A 32 4.03 11.50 -22.81
N PHE A 33 3.96 11.67 -24.14
CA PHE A 33 2.69 11.60 -24.87
C PHE A 33 2.07 10.20 -24.88
N TYR A 34 2.88 9.13 -24.72
CA TYR A 34 2.36 7.78 -24.52
C TYR A 34 1.87 7.55 -23.07
N LEU A 35 2.63 8.01 -22.08
CA LEU A 35 2.28 7.85 -20.66
C LEU A 35 1.04 8.65 -20.30
N PHE A 36 0.93 9.90 -20.78
CA PHE A 36 -0.10 10.84 -20.36
C PHE A 36 -1.55 10.30 -20.54
N PRO A 37 -2.00 9.85 -21.72
CA PRO A 37 -3.37 9.36 -21.88
C PRO A 37 -3.63 8.08 -21.07
N ASN A 38 -2.64 7.18 -20.96
CA ASN A 38 -2.74 5.98 -20.14
C ASN A 38 -2.87 6.31 -18.65
N PHE A 39 -2.03 7.24 -18.17
CA PHE A 39 -2.07 7.70 -16.79
C PHE A 39 -3.36 8.47 -16.47
N MET A 40 -3.85 9.29 -17.39
CA MET A 40 -5.15 9.96 -17.24
C MET A 40 -6.31 8.96 -17.21
N GLY A 41 -6.26 7.93 -18.06
CA GLY A 41 -7.19 6.80 -18.00
C GLY A 41 -7.17 6.12 -16.64
N PHE A 42 -5.98 5.80 -16.14
CA PHE A 42 -5.80 5.24 -14.79
C PHE A 42 -6.41 6.15 -13.71
N MET A 43 -6.10 7.45 -13.71
CA MET A 43 -6.66 8.38 -12.73
C MET A 43 -8.18 8.45 -12.79
N TYR A 44 -8.77 8.36 -13.99
CA TYR A 44 -10.22 8.37 -14.16
C TYR A 44 -10.86 7.05 -13.68
N TYR A 45 -10.38 5.90 -14.13
CA TYR A 45 -10.99 4.60 -13.85
C TYR A 45 -10.68 4.08 -12.45
N CYS A 46 -9.52 4.43 -11.89
CA CYS A 46 -9.08 4.04 -10.55
C CYS A 46 -9.35 5.10 -9.48
N ARG A 47 -10.08 6.18 -9.81
CA ARG A 47 -10.49 7.21 -8.83
C ARG A 47 -11.21 6.58 -7.65
N GLN A 48 -11.01 7.19 -6.48
CA GLN A 48 -11.54 6.69 -5.21
C GLN A 48 -13.05 6.39 -5.26
N SER A 49 -13.86 7.27 -5.85
CA SER A 49 -15.32 7.09 -5.94
C SER A 49 -15.78 5.88 -6.77
N VAL A 50 -14.89 5.28 -7.57
CA VAL A 50 -15.16 4.07 -8.35
C VAL A 50 -14.55 2.85 -7.67
N THR A 51 -13.30 2.94 -7.23
CA THR A 51 -12.56 1.80 -6.71
C THR A 51 -12.99 1.43 -5.29
N GLU A 52 -13.20 2.43 -4.43
CA GLU A 52 -13.49 2.20 -3.01
C GLU A 52 -14.74 1.34 -2.80
N PRO A 53 -15.91 1.62 -3.41
CA PRO A 53 -17.10 0.78 -3.22
C PRO A 53 -16.89 -0.65 -3.71
N ARG A 54 -16.07 -0.85 -4.76
CA ARG A 54 -15.77 -2.18 -5.31
C ARG A 54 -14.90 -2.98 -4.35
N ILE A 55 -13.87 -2.36 -3.77
CA ILE A 55 -12.98 -2.99 -2.79
C ILE A 55 -13.75 -3.32 -1.51
N MET A 56 -14.51 -2.37 -0.98
CA MET A 56 -15.29 -2.58 0.24
C MET A 56 -16.35 -3.66 0.06
N LYS A 57 -17.05 -3.67 -1.09
CA LYS A 57 -17.99 -4.75 -1.42
C LYS A 57 -17.28 -6.11 -1.49
N PHE A 58 -16.13 -6.19 -2.16
CA PHE A 58 -15.37 -7.43 -2.25
C PHE A 58 -15.01 -8.00 -0.86
N PHE A 59 -14.50 -7.16 0.04
CA PHE A 59 -14.14 -7.63 1.39
C PHE A 59 -15.36 -7.98 2.25
N LYS A 60 -16.49 -7.28 2.08
CA LYS A 60 -17.77 -7.66 2.70
C LYS A 60 -18.23 -9.02 2.24
N ASP A 61 -18.31 -9.22 0.92
CA ASP A 61 -18.73 -10.50 0.33
C ASP A 61 -17.78 -11.63 0.78
N LEU A 62 -16.46 -11.39 0.74
CA LEU A 62 -15.43 -12.34 1.16
C LEU A 62 -15.64 -12.75 2.62
N LYS A 63 -15.87 -11.79 3.52
CA LYS A 63 -16.05 -12.06 4.96
C LYS A 63 -17.43 -12.65 5.28
N GLN A 64 -18.46 -12.43 4.46
CA GLN A 64 -19.77 -13.05 4.62
C GLN A 64 -19.77 -14.52 4.18
N HIS A 65 -18.98 -14.84 3.16
CA HIS A 65 -18.94 -16.15 2.51
C HIS A 65 -17.63 -16.89 2.82
N GLU A 66 -16.70 -16.89 1.88
CA GLU A 66 -15.49 -17.74 1.86
C GLU A 66 -14.62 -17.61 3.12
N ALA A 67 -14.53 -16.41 3.71
CA ALA A 67 -13.67 -16.10 4.85
C ALA A 67 -14.43 -15.87 6.16
N LYS A 68 -15.66 -16.39 6.31
CA LYS A 68 -16.54 -16.16 7.48
C LYS A 68 -15.86 -16.38 8.84
N ASN A 69 -14.97 -17.38 8.90
CA ASN A 69 -14.23 -17.76 10.11
C ASN A 69 -12.71 -17.79 9.87
N LEU A 70 -12.23 -17.18 8.79
CA LEU A 70 -10.80 -17.13 8.47
C LEU A 70 -10.25 -15.72 8.71
N PRO A 71 -8.98 -15.59 9.14
CA PRO A 71 -8.32 -14.30 9.16
C PRO A 71 -8.13 -13.79 7.73
N VAL A 72 -8.29 -12.49 7.53
CA VAL A 72 -8.12 -11.84 6.22
C VAL A 72 -7.04 -10.78 6.34
N GLY A 73 -5.94 -10.94 5.60
CA GLY A 73 -4.89 -9.93 5.48
C GLY A 73 -5.00 -9.17 4.16
N THR A 74 -4.55 -7.93 4.13
CA THR A 74 -4.56 -7.11 2.91
C THR A 74 -3.18 -6.51 2.62
N ALA A 75 -2.78 -6.55 1.36
CA ALA A 75 -1.54 -5.94 0.88
C ALA A 75 -1.86 -4.87 -0.17
N GLY A 76 -1.27 -3.68 -0.02
CA GLY A 76 -1.53 -2.52 -0.87
C GLY A 76 -0.22 -1.91 -1.39
N PHE A 77 -0.13 -1.72 -2.70
CA PHE A 77 1.07 -1.18 -3.34
C PHE A 77 0.72 0.14 -4.04
N CYS A 78 1.55 1.18 -3.87
CA CYS A 78 1.31 2.50 -4.47
C CYS A 78 -0.09 3.02 -4.05
N TRP A 79 -0.94 3.36 -5.00
CA TRP A 79 -2.32 3.82 -4.78
C TRP A 79 -3.21 2.79 -4.05
N GLY A 80 -2.86 1.49 -4.11
CA GLY A 80 -3.57 0.44 -3.37
C GLY A 80 -3.46 0.60 -1.84
N ALA A 81 -2.41 1.29 -1.37
CA ALA A 81 -2.19 1.54 0.05
C ALA A 81 -3.37 2.31 0.68
N GLN A 82 -3.95 3.29 -0.03
CA GLN A 82 -5.09 4.07 0.44
C GLN A 82 -6.24 3.18 0.95
N TYR A 83 -6.57 2.12 0.21
CA TYR A 83 -7.69 1.26 0.56
C TYR A 83 -7.33 0.28 1.68
N VAL A 84 -6.09 -0.21 1.72
CA VAL A 84 -5.60 -1.03 2.85
C VAL A 84 -5.61 -0.22 4.14
N THR A 85 -5.09 1.02 4.11
CA THR A 85 -5.16 1.94 5.25
C THR A 85 -6.60 2.13 5.72
N LYS A 86 -7.53 2.39 4.79
CA LYS A 86 -8.95 2.57 5.11
C LYS A 86 -9.60 1.32 5.70
N LEU A 87 -9.29 0.14 5.17
CA LEU A 87 -9.74 -1.13 5.75
C LEU A 87 -9.22 -1.31 7.19
N CYS A 88 -7.99 -0.85 7.47
CA CYS A 88 -7.39 -0.86 8.81
C CYS A 88 -7.97 0.18 9.78
N TRP A 89 -8.90 1.04 9.34
CA TRP A 89 -9.70 1.89 10.24
C TRP A 89 -10.84 1.11 10.91
N ASP A 90 -11.18 -0.09 10.42
CA ASP A 90 -12.22 -0.97 10.96
C ASP A 90 -13.61 -0.30 11.13
N GLN A 91 -13.92 0.70 10.28
CA GLN A 91 -15.19 1.43 10.31
C GLN A 91 -16.32 0.67 9.58
N GLU A 92 -15.98 -0.09 8.56
CA GLU A 92 -16.92 -0.96 7.85
C GLU A 92 -16.84 -2.37 8.41
N LYS A 93 -18.00 -2.98 8.67
CA LYS A 93 -18.15 -4.31 9.24
C LYS A 93 -19.23 -5.08 8.49
N VAL A 94 -19.17 -6.41 8.55
CA VAL A 94 -20.31 -7.26 8.13
C VAL A 94 -21.32 -7.38 9.27
N ASP A 95 -22.49 -7.94 8.97
CA ASP A 95 -23.52 -8.21 9.97
C ASP A 95 -22.96 -9.00 11.16
N GLY A 96 -23.36 -8.59 12.38
CA GLY A 96 -22.81 -9.13 13.62
C GLY A 96 -21.49 -8.48 14.07
N GLY A 97 -21.10 -7.34 13.48
CA GLY A 97 -19.99 -6.51 13.97
C GLY A 97 -18.60 -7.06 13.66
N LYS A 98 -18.48 -8.07 12.80
CA LYS A 98 -17.18 -8.63 12.41
C LYS A 98 -16.46 -7.67 11.45
N ARG A 99 -15.18 -7.42 11.73
CA ARG A 99 -14.29 -6.67 10.85
C ARG A 99 -14.10 -7.35 9.50
N LEU A 100 -13.80 -6.55 8.48
CA LEU A 100 -13.53 -7.04 7.12
C LEU A 100 -12.16 -7.68 6.97
N VAL A 101 -11.16 -7.11 7.64
CA VAL A 101 -9.75 -7.52 7.56
C VAL A 101 -9.16 -7.53 8.96
N ASP A 102 -8.14 -8.33 9.19
CA ASP A 102 -7.47 -8.53 10.46
C ASP A 102 -6.09 -7.85 10.52
N CYS A 103 -5.44 -7.61 9.38
CA CYS A 103 -4.19 -6.84 9.31
C CYS A 103 -3.97 -6.29 7.90
N GLY A 104 -3.17 -5.22 7.81
CA GLY A 104 -2.76 -4.59 6.56
C GLY A 104 -1.25 -4.49 6.43
N PHE A 105 -0.76 -4.64 5.21
CA PHE A 105 0.60 -4.31 4.77
C PHE A 105 0.53 -3.34 3.60
N VAL A 106 1.39 -2.31 3.59
CA VAL A 106 1.54 -1.42 2.44
C VAL A 106 2.99 -1.27 2.04
N ALA A 107 3.24 -1.09 0.75
CA ALA A 107 4.55 -0.74 0.22
C ALA A 107 4.47 0.48 -0.71
N HIS A 108 5.46 1.38 -0.55
CA HIS A 108 5.59 2.65 -1.27
C HIS A 108 4.23 3.37 -1.41
N PRO A 109 3.58 3.72 -0.29
CA PRO A 109 2.17 4.12 -0.28
C PRO A 109 1.92 5.43 -1.03
N SER A 110 0.72 5.57 -1.60
CA SER A 110 0.28 6.80 -2.27
C SER A 110 -1.18 7.13 -1.93
N MET A 111 -1.58 8.38 -2.25
CA MET A 111 -2.94 8.88 -2.04
C MET A 111 -3.41 8.87 -0.58
N LEU A 112 -2.47 8.97 0.37
CA LEU A 112 -2.74 9.13 1.79
C LEU A 112 -2.67 10.60 2.21
N LYS A 113 -3.52 10.98 3.15
CA LYS A 113 -3.49 12.26 3.85
C LYS A 113 -2.75 12.10 5.16
N TYR A 114 -1.68 12.85 5.34
CA TYR A 114 -0.87 12.83 6.56
C TYR A 114 -1.18 14.04 7.45
N PRO A 115 -1.35 13.85 8.77
CA PRO A 115 -1.38 12.59 9.50
C PRO A 115 -2.74 11.86 9.46
N GLY A 116 -3.79 12.51 8.95
CA GLY A 116 -5.19 12.11 9.18
C GLY A 116 -5.53 10.64 8.88
N ASP A 117 -5.08 10.10 7.74
CA ASP A 117 -5.38 8.70 7.38
C ASP A 117 -4.62 7.71 8.27
N ILE A 118 -3.43 8.07 8.75
CA ILE A 118 -2.60 7.24 9.62
C ILE A 118 -3.16 7.24 11.06
N ASP A 119 -3.67 8.39 11.51
CA ASP A 119 -4.29 8.53 12.84
C ASP A 119 -5.52 7.64 13.02
N MET A 120 -6.24 7.36 11.93
CA MET A 120 -7.45 6.53 11.95
C MET A 120 -7.16 5.03 12.00
N ILE A 121 -5.90 4.60 11.84
CA ILE A 121 -5.53 3.17 11.90
C ILE A 121 -5.74 2.62 13.31
N VAL A 122 -6.48 1.51 13.40
CA VAL A 122 -6.77 0.78 14.65
C VAL A 122 -6.43 -0.70 14.58
N LEU A 123 -6.27 -1.25 13.38
CA LEU A 123 -5.84 -2.64 13.17
C LEU A 123 -4.32 -2.73 12.97
N PRO A 124 -3.71 -3.92 13.16
CA PRO A 124 -2.32 -4.13 12.83
C PRO A 124 -1.99 -3.67 11.41
N TYR A 125 -0.95 -2.83 11.32
CA TYR A 125 -0.56 -2.18 10.08
C TYR A 125 0.96 -2.15 9.93
N SER A 126 1.47 -2.67 8.81
CA SER A 126 2.89 -2.63 8.46
C SER A 126 3.12 -1.77 7.22
N CYS A 127 4.08 -0.86 7.28
CA CYS A 127 4.40 0.08 6.22
C CYS A 127 5.85 -0.10 5.77
N ALA A 128 6.05 -0.37 4.48
CA ALA A 128 7.33 -0.36 3.78
C ALA A 128 7.46 0.93 2.96
N ALA A 129 8.12 1.93 3.53
CA ALA A 129 8.31 3.23 2.90
C ALA A 129 9.62 3.27 2.10
N ALA A 130 9.59 3.92 0.94
CA ALA A 130 10.78 4.18 0.13
C ALA A 130 11.41 5.53 0.54
N GLU A 131 12.73 5.61 0.58
CA GLU A 131 13.43 6.87 0.90
C GLU A 131 13.24 7.92 -0.20
N ILE A 132 13.33 7.49 -1.47
CA ILE A 132 13.27 8.37 -2.64
C ILE A 132 11.86 8.29 -3.24
N ASP A 133 10.88 8.84 -2.51
CA ASP A 133 9.45 8.74 -2.86
C ASP A 133 8.77 10.12 -3.03
N PRO A 134 8.32 10.48 -4.25
CA PRO A 134 7.57 11.72 -4.45
C PRO A 134 6.14 11.68 -3.90
N GLN A 135 5.60 10.51 -3.54
CA GLN A 135 4.25 10.33 -2.99
C GLN A 135 4.23 10.39 -1.46
N MET A 136 5.37 10.11 -0.81
CA MET A 136 5.53 10.17 0.64
C MET A 136 6.82 10.91 0.98
N SER A 137 6.72 12.19 1.31
CA SER A 137 7.90 12.97 1.73
C SER A 137 8.56 12.39 2.98
N ALA A 138 9.85 12.70 3.19
CA ALA A 138 10.58 12.30 4.39
C ALA A 138 9.88 12.74 5.69
N GLU A 139 9.24 13.92 5.68
CA GLU A 139 8.44 14.42 6.80
C GLU A 139 7.20 13.54 7.05
N ASN A 140 6.44 13.22 5.99
CA ASN A 140 5.28 12.34 6.09
C ASN A 140 5.67 10.93 6.55
N ALA A 141 6.81 10.42 6.07
CA ALA A 141 7.38 9.14 6.48
C ALA A 141 7.75 9.13 7.97
N LYS A 142 8.45 10.17 8.43
CA LYS A 142 8.77 10.35 9.84
C LYS A 142 7.50 10.45 10.69
N GLN A 143 6.53 11.25 10.28
CA GLN A 143 5.26 11.41 10.98
C GLN A 143 4.49 10.07 11.06
N THR A 144 4.45 9.32 9.97
CA THR A 144 3.83 7.99 9.92
C THR A 144 4.50 7.03 10.90
N LYS A 145 5.83 6.97 10.90
CA LYS A 145 6.60 6.16 11.86
C LYS A 145 6.25 6.55 13.29
N ASP A 146 6.31 7.84 13.62
CA ASP A 146 6.08 8.33 14.97
C ASP A 146 4.66 7.98 15.46
N ILE A 147 3.63 8.15 14.61
CA ILE A 147 2.24 7.79 14.95
C ILE A 147 2.08 6.28 15.14
N LEU A 148 2.58 5.46 14.22
CA LEU A 148 2.46 4.00 14.31
C LEU A 148 3.17 3.46 15.55
N MET A 149 4.37 3.97 15.88
CA MET A 149 5.10 3.56 17.08
C MET A 149 4.39 4.00 18.36
N ALA A 150 3.85 5.22 18.38
CA ALA A 150 3.05 5.71 19.51
C ALA A 150 1.77 4.89 19.72
N LYS A 151 1.12 4.44 18.63
CA LYS A 151 -0.03 3.51 18.69
C LYS A 151 0.40 2.16 19.24
N THR A 152 1.48 1.55 18.71
CA THR A 152 2.02 0.27 19.21
C THR A 152 2.29 0.34 20.72
N ALA A 153 2.91 1.40 21.21
CA ALA A 153 3.18 1.58 22.64
C ALA A 153 1.90 1.57 23.50
N LYS A 154 0.77 2.02 22.96
CA LYS A 154 -0.54 2.04 23.66
C LYS A 154 -1.30 0.73 23.51
N THR A 155 -1.14 0.02 22.39
CA THR A 155 -2.01 -1.11 22.03
C THR A 155 -1.34 -2.48 22.15
N LYS A 156 -0.04 -2.53 22.41
CA LYS A 156 0.73 -3.79 22.51
C LYS A 156 0.13 -4.77 23.52
N ASP A 157 -0.25 -4.29 24.70
CA ASP A 157 -0.86 -5.12 25.73
C ASP A 157 -2.27 -5.59 25.33
N SER A 158 -2.93 -4.86 24.44
CA SER A 158 -4.21 -5.22 23.82
C SER A 158 -4.03 -6.08 22.56
N GLY A 159 -2.82 -6.54 22.26
CA GLY A 159 -2.54 -7.45 21.15
C GLY A 159 -2.64 -6.81 19.75
N VAL A 160 -2.46 -5.50 19.63
CA VAL A 160 -2.33 -4.80 18.35
C VAL A 160 -0.98 -4.10 18.29
N GLU A 161 -0.22 -4.39 17.24
CA GLU A 161 1.07 -3.76 16.98
C GLU A 161 1.12 -3.26 15.54
N HIS A 162 1.95 -2.26 15.30
CA HIS A 162 2.22 -1.69 13.98
C HIS A 162 3.72 -1.75 13.68
N GLU A 163 4.06 -1.72 12.39
CA GLU A 163 5.43 -1.77 11.89
C GLU A 163 5.65 -0.67 10.86
N PHE A 164 6.84 -0.08 10.88
CA PHE A 164 7.29 0.87 9.88
C PHE A 164 8.75 0.59 9.56
N VAL A 165 9.06 0.42 8.28
CA VAL A 165 10.42 0.26 7.78
C VAL A 165 10.65 1.28 6.68
N MET A 166 11.72 2.06 6.82
CA MET A 166 12.26 2.88 5.74
C MET A 166 13.28 2.06 4.96
N TYR A 167 13.14 2.02 3.64
CA TYR A 167 14.05 1.34 2.73
C TYR A 167 14.96 2.37 2.07
N ASP A 168 16.19 2.45 2.58
CA ASP A 168 17.21 3.39 2.12
C ASP A 168 17.57 3.14 0.65
N GLY A 169 17.70 4.20 -0.13
CA GLY A 169 18.00 4.17 -1.57
C GLY A 169 16.90 3.57 -2.46
N ALA A 170 15.77 3.12 -1.89
CA ALA A 170 14.65 2.61 -2.65
C ALA A 170 13.82 3.75 -3.24
N HIS A 171 13.36 3.59 -4.49
CA HIS A 171 12.44 4.53 -5.12
C HIS A 171 10.98 4.09 -5.01
N HIS A 172 10.09 5.00 -5.37
CA HIS A 172 8.68 4.66 -5.51
C HIS A 172 8.47 3.49 -6.48
N GLY A 173 7.80 2.45 -5.98
CA GLY A 173 7.55 1.22 -6.74
C GLY A 173 8.58 0.10 -6.53
N PHE A 174 9.59 0.29 -5.68
CA PHE A 174 10.65 -0.71 -5.45
C PHE A 174 10.12 -2.13 -5.13
N ALA A 175 8.97 -2.24 -4.43
CA ALA A 175 8.41 -3.53 -4.05
C ALA A 175 7.71 -4.29 -5.18
N VAL A 176 7.55 -3.69 -6.37
CA VAL A 176 6.87 -4.31 -7.53
C VAL A 176 7.67 -4.13 -8.83
N ARG A 177 8.52 -3.11 -8.91
CA ARG A 177 9.16 -2.63 -10.13
C ARG A 177 10.68 -2.48 -10.02
N ALA A 178 11.29 -2.99 -8.95
CA ALA A 178 12.74 -2.95 -8.83
C ALA A 178 13.38 -3.53 -10.10
N ASP A 179 14.31 -2.76 -10.68
CA ASP A 179 15.12 -3.26 -11.79
C ASP A 179 16.03 -4.36 -11.23
N GLU A 180 15.90 -5.60 -11.70
CA GLU A 180 16.71 -6.72 -11.18
C GLU A 180 18.20 -6.54 -11.44
N ASP A 181 18.56 -5.70 -12.43
CA ASP A 181 19.95 -5.31 -12.70
C ASP A 181 20.47 -4.26 -11.69
N GLU A 182 19.58 -3.54 -11.01
CA GLU A 182 19.90 -2.60 -9.92
C GLU A 182 19.86 -3.37 -8.58
N LYS A 183 21.01 -3.95 -8.23
CA LYS A 183 21.14 -4.88 -7.11
C LYS A 183 20.59 -4.33 -5.80
N HIS A 184 20.78 -3.03 -5.54
CA HIS A 184 20.36 -2.44 -4.26
C HIS A 184 18.83 -2.37 -4.15
N GLU A 185 18.13 -1.77 -5.11
CA GLU A 185 16.67 -1.66 -5.12
C GLU A 185 16.00 -3.04 -5.19
N ALA A 186 16.57 -4.00 -5.94
CA ALA A 186 16.11 -5.38 -5.95
C ALA A 186 16.23 -6.06 -4.58
N GLU A 187 17.32 -5.81 -3.85
CA GLU A 187 17.48 -6.28 -2.46
C GLU A 187 16.47 -5.62 -1.52
N GLN A 188 16.18 -4.32 -1.67
CA GLN A 188 15.14 -3.66 -0.87
C GLN A 188 13.75 -4.24 -1.16
N GLY A 189 13.45 -4.55 -2.42
CA GLY A 189 12.20 -5.20 -2.82
C GLY A 189 12.01 -6.56 -2.13
N LYS A 190 13.06 -7.40 -2.12
CA LYS A 190 13.05 -8.70 -1.41
C LYS A 190 12.87 -8.54 0.10
N LYS A 191 13.53 -7.56 0.72
CA LYS A 191 13.35 -7.28 2.14
C LYS A 191 11.92 -6.81 2.46
N ALA A 192 11.28 -6.04 1.57
CA ALA A 192 9.88 -5.66 1.72
C ALA A 192 8.92 -6.84 1.54
N GLU A 193 9.24 -7.79 0.66
CA GLU A 193 8.52 -9.06 0.58
C GLU A 193 8.64 -9.86 1.89
N ASP A 194 9.87 -10.00 2.42
CA ASP A 194 10.12 -10.67 3.69
C ASP A 194 9.36 -10.01 4.84
N GLN A 195 9.31 -8.67 4.87
CA GLN A 195 8.49 -7.91 5.82
C GLN A 195 7.02 -8.32 5.71
N ALA A 196 6.44 -8.31 4.50
CA ALA A 196 5.03 -8.68 4.29
C ALA A 196 4.75 -10.13 4.72
N VAL A 197 5.60 -11.08 4.31
CA VAL A 197 5.45 -12.50 4.63
C VAL A 197 5.52 -12.73 6.13
N ASN A 198 6.50 -12.13 6.82
CA ASN A 198 6.65 -12.24 8.26
C ASN A 198 5.47 -11.58 9.00
N TRP A 199 5.00 -10.45 8.49
CA TRP A 199 3.83 -9.74 9.01
C TRP A 199 2.57 -10.61 8.97
N PHE A 200 2.24 -11.18 7.81
CA PHE A 200 1.07 -12.02 7.67
C PHE A 200 1.19 -13.33 8.44
N LYS A 201 2.37 -13.98 8.45
CA LYS A 201 2.61 -15.17 9.28
C LYS A 201 2.29 -14.91 10.75
N ARG A 202 2.74 -13.77 11.29
CA ARG A 202 2.47 -13.37 12.69
C ARG A 202 0.96 -13.23 12.94
N TRP A 203 0.26 -12.45 12.11
CA TRP A 203 -1.15 -12.11 12.34
C TRP A 203 -2.14 -13.20 11.93
N PHE A 204 -1.76 -14.13 11.06
CA PHE A 204 -2.58 -15.31 10.77
C PHE A 204 -2.44 -16.40 11.84
N ALA A 205 -1.26 -16.53 12.46
CA ALA A 205 -1.06 -17.43 13.59
C ALA A 205 -1.81 -16.94 14.84
N LYS A 206 -1.85 -15.62 15.06
CA LYS A 206 -2.57 -14.99 16.18
C LYS A 206 -3.26 -13.71 15.70
N PRO A 207 -4.50 -13.81 15.19
CA PRO A 207 -5.26 -12.62 14.78
C PRO A 207 -5.45 -11.66 15.96
N PRO A 208 -5.54 -10.34 15.71
CA PRO A 208 -5.74 -9.38 16.78
C PRO A 208 -7.07 -9.66 17.50
N PRO A 209 -7.23 -9.24 18.77
CA PRO A 209 -8.50 -9.38 19.48
C PRO A 209 -9.63 -8.65 18.76
N LEU A 210 -10.85 -9.19 18.83
CA LEU A 210 -12.04 -8.45 18.37
C LEU A 210 -12.20 -7.24 19.29
N ALA A 211 -12.55 -6.08 18.73
CA ALA A 211 -12.94 -4.94 19.54
C ALA A 211 -14.09 -5.39 20.46
N GLN A 212 -13.93 -5.19 21.77
CA GLN A 212 -15.04 -5.39 22.69
C GLN A 212 -16.08 -4.32 22.38
N ILE A 213 -17.26 -4.76 21.95
CA ILE A 213 -18.41 -3.90 21.61
C ILE A 213 -19.05 -3.43 22.92
#